data_AF-A0A9W8JIF5-F1
#
_entry.id   AF-A0A9W8JIF5-F1
#
_cell.length_a   1.000
_cell.length_b   1.000
_cell.length_c   1.000
_cell.angle_alpha   90.00
_cell.angle_beta   90.00
_cell.angle_gamma   90.00
#
_symmetry.space_group_name_H-M   'P 1'
#
loop_
_entity.id
_entity.type
_entity.pdbx_description
1 polymer ?
#
loop_
_entity_poly.entity_id
_entity_poly.type
_entity_poly.pdbx_seq_one_letter_code
_entity_poly.pdbx_strand_id
1 'polypeptide(L)'
;MLDQPHLQSRFPVTSPGEIERTMADGSSAKFNNAAQRAYGGVITPVVYVWETNDPVKPWYAEARLLDGKKVVAKFAQASAMRRQTAKDIAARTGHLWLIAQHPNIDLVNV
;
A
#
# COMPACT_ATOMS: atom_id res chain seq x y z
N MET A 1 45.13 11.49 29.15
CA MET A 1 43.94 12.35 29.03
C MET A 1 43.42 12.13 27.61
N LEU A 2 42.46 11.22 27.45
CA LEU A 2 42.04 10.70 26.14
C LEU A 2 40.87 11.55 25.61
N ASP A 3 41.09 12.13 24.45
CA ASP A 3 40.16 12.93 23.65
C ASP A 3 39.09 12.01 23.01
N GLN A 4 37.80 12.27 23.25
CA GLN A 4 36.68 11.54 22.61
C GLN A 4 36.14 12.35 21.42
N PRO A 5 36.05 11.78 20.20
CA PRO A 5 35.33 12.43 19.11
C PRO A 5 33.83 12.11 19.17
N HIS A 6 33.01 13.17 19.19
CA HIS A 6 31.56 13.12 19.05
C HIS A 6 31.14 12.53 17.70
N LEU A 7 30.59 11.31 17.70
CA LEU A 7 29.84 10.75 16.58
C LEU A 7 28.48 11.46 16.47
N GLN A 8 28.40 12.47 15.59
CA GLN A 8 27.14 12.96 15.08
C GLN A 8 26.47 11.89 14.22
N SER A 9 25.48 11.22 14.81
CA SER A 9 24.52 10.38 14.13
C SER A 9 23.78 11.20 13.05
N ARG A 10 24.18 11.00 11.79
CA ARG A 10 23.42 11.43 10.61
C ARG A 10 22.33 10.39 10.32
N PHE A 11 21.23 10.43 11.06
CA PHE A 11 19.99 9.87 10.53
C PHE A 11 19.40 10.88 9.54
N PRO A 12 19.14 10.52 8.27
CA PRO A 12 18.41 11.40 7.39
C PRO A 12 17.01 11.60 7.98
N VAL A 13 16.69 12.83 8.36
CA VAL A 13 15.33 13.26 8.69
C VAL A 13 14.56 13.28 7.37
N THR A 14 13.99 12.13 6.98
CA THR A 14 13.06 12.07 5.85
C THR A 14 11.84 12.92 6.21
N SER A 15 11.61 13.95 5.41
CA SER A 15 10.47 14.85 5.61
C SER A 15 9.17 14.04 5.48
N PRO A 16 8.14 14.28 6.31
CA PRO A 16 6.87 13.55 6.24
C PRO A 16 6.24 13.56 4.83
N GLY A 17 6.44 14.64 4.08
CA GLY A 17 5.93 14.78 2.70
C GLY A 17 6.75 14.04 1.63
N GLU A 18 7.95 13.55 1.94
CA GLU A 18 8.79 12.80 0.99
C GLU A 18 8.38 11.33 0.95
N ILE A 19 8.04 10.77 2.12
CA ILE A 19 7.45 9.43 2.26
C ILE A 19 6.10 9.34 1.53
N GLU A 20 5.29 10.41 1.60
CA GLU A 20 4.01 10.49 0.87
C GLU A 20 4.17 10.55 -0.65
N ARG A 21 5.22 11.20 -1.17
CA ARG A 21 5.49 11.23 -2.62
C ARG A 21 5.96 9.89 -3.16
N THR A 22 6.77 9.14 -2.41
CA THR A 22 7.20 7.80 -2.83
C THR A 22 6.05 6.77 -2.77
N MET A 23 5.02 7.00 -1.96
CA MET A 23 3.83 6.13 -1.87
C MET A 23 2.83 6.35 -3.03
N ALA A 24 2.89 7.51 -3.69
CA ALA A 24 1.89 7.98 -4.65
C ALA A 24 1.99 7.29 -6.03
N ASP A 25 3.18 6.82 -6.42
CA ASP A 25 3.39 6.35 -7.79
C ASP A 25 3.25 4.82 -7.88
N GLY A 26 2.02 4.38 -8.14
CA GLY A 26 1.76 3.07 -8.72
C GLY A 26 1.37 1.95 -7.73
N SER A 27 1.05 2.25 -6.46
CA SER A 27 0.62 1.20 -5.50
C SER A 27 -0.57 0.38 -6.01
N SER A 28 -1.54 1.03 -6.66
CA SER A 28 -2.66 0.34 -7.32
C SER A 28 -2.21 -0.53 -8.51
N ALA A 29 -1.22 -0.06 -9.29
CA ALA A 29 -0.68 -0.80 -10.42
C ALA A 29 0.12 -2.02 -9.96
N LYS A 30 0.95 -1.88 -8.92
CA LYS A 30 1.68 -2.99 -8.30
C LYS A 30 0.74 -4.05 -7.74
N PHE A 31 -0.31 -3.63 -7.03
CA PHE A 31 -1.34 -4.54 -6.56
C PHE A 31 -2.04 -5.27 -7.71
N ASN A 32 -2.35 -4.56 -8.80
CA ASN A 32 -2.93 -5.15 -10.00
C ASN A 32 -2.02 -6.19 -10.67
N ASN A 33 -0.77 -5.80 -10.94
CA ASN A 33 0.23 -6.65 -11.59
C ASN A 33 0.58 -7.87 -10.73
N ALA A 34 0.67 -7.70 -9.40
CA ALA A 34 0.89 -8.79 -8.47
C ALA A 34 -0.24 -9.82 -8.53
N ALA A 35 -1.51 -9.39 -8.50
CA ALA A 35 -2.65 -10.30 -8.58
C ALA A 35 -2.71 -11.00 -9.94
N GLN A 36 -2.44 -10.28 -11.03
CA GLN A 36 -2.36 -10.86 -12.37
C GLN A 36 -1.30 -11.95 -12.45
N ARG A 37 -0.12 -11.73 -11.86
CA ARG A 37 0.98 -12.70 -11.83
C ARG A 37 0.67 -13.90 -10.92
N ALA A 38 0.02 -13.68 -9.78
CA ALA A 38 -0.30 -14.74 -8.83
C ALA A 38 -1.48 -15.63 -9.28
N TYR A 39 -2.47 -15.06 -9.96
CA TYR A 39 -3.74 -15.74 -10.27
C TYR A 39 -4.05 -15.85 -11.77
N GLY A 40 -3.16 -15.39 -12.65
CA GLY A 40 -3.33 -15.50 -14.10
C GLY A 40 -4.57 -14.79 -14.65
N GLY A 41 -5.06 -13.76 -13.95
CA GLY A 41 -6.26 -13.01 -14.35
C GLY A 41 -7.60 -13.64 -13.94
N VAL A 42 -7.59 -14.75 -13.21
CA VAL A 42 -8.82 -15.35 -12.64
C VAL A 42 -9.36 -14.49 -11.50
N ILE A 43 -8.47 -13.91 -10.70
CA ILE A 43 -8.81 -13.07 -9.56
C ILE A 43 -8.59 -11.60 -9.92
N THR A 44 -9.64 -10.79 -9.75
CA THR A 44 -9.62 -9.35 -10.03
C THR A 44 -9.32 -8.55 -8.75
N PRO A 45 -8.20 -7.82 -8.69
CA PRO A 45 -7.91 -6.89 -7.61
C PRO A 45 -8.72 -5.60 -7.79
N VAL A 46 -9.37 -5.13 -6.72
CA VAL A 46 -10.14 -3.88 -6.74
C VAL A 46 -9.82 -3.06 -5.50
N VAL A 47 -9.70 -1.74 -5.66
CA VAL A 47 -9.61 -0.80 -4.52
C VAL A 47 -10.86 0.07 -4.53
N TYR A 48 -11.72 -0.15 -3.54
CA TYR A 48 -12.89 0.69 -3.31
C TYR A 48 -12.47 1.91 -2.52
N VAL A 49 -12.99 3.07 -2.89
CA VAL A 49 -12.71 4.34 -2.21
C VAL A 49 -14.03 5.10 -2.07
N TRP A 50 -14.34 5.57 -0.87
CA TRP A 50 -15.56 6.32 -0.58
C TRP A 50 -15.29 7.44 0.42
N GLU A 51 -16.16 8.44 0.39
CA GLU A 51 -16.13 9.55 1.34
C GLU A 51 -16.91 9.19 2.61
N THR A 52 -16.51 9.76 3.72
CA THR A 52 -17.07 9.57 5.06
C THR A 52 -17.26 10.93 5.73
N ASN A 53 -18.06 10.96 6.79
CA ASN A 53 -18.33 12.19 7.54
C ASN A 53 -17.20 12.57 8.53
N ASP A 54 -16.03 11.94 8.46
CA ASP A 54 -14.88 12.28 9.30
C ASP A 54 -14.18 13.53 8.73
N PRO A 55 -14.17 14.67 9.43
CA PRO A 55 -13.54 15.89 8.92
C PRO A 55 -12.00 15.83 8.90
N VAL A 56 -11.38 14.89 9.64
CA VAL A 56 -9.92 14.72 9.72
C VAL A 56 -9.43 13.69 8.71
N LYS A 57 -10.23 12.65 8.44
CA LYS A 57 -9.92 11.59 7.47
C LYS A 57 -11.14 11.23 6.61
N PRO A 58 -11.62 12.16 5.77
CA PRO A 58 -12.86 11.98 5.02
C PRO A 58 -12.80 10.85 4.02
N TRP A 59 -11.61 10.47 3.52
CA TRP A 59 -11.50 9.42 2.52
C TRP A 59 -11.18 8.08 3.16
N TYR A 60 -12.03 7.10 2.93
CA TYR A 60 -11.79 5.70 3.25
C TYR A 60 -11.52 4.89 1.98
N ALA A 61 -10.67 3.87 2.11
CA ALA A 61 -10.40 2.93 1.05
C ALA A 61 -10.23 1.50 1.58
N GLU A 62 -10.56 0.53 0.74
CA GLU A 62 -10.42 -0.90 1.02
C GLU A 62 -10.00 -1.64 -0.25
N ALA A 63 -8.93 -2.41 -0.15
CA ALA A 63 -8.52 -3.32 -1.21
C ALA A 63 -9.22 -4.68 -1.04
N ARG A 64 -9.60 -5.28 -2.17
CA ARG A 64 -10.25 -6.59 -2.25
C ARG A 64 -9.70 -7.41 -3.40
N LEU A 65 -9.81 -8.72 -3.26
CA LEU A 65 -9.69 -9.68 -4.36
C LEU A 65 -11.06 -10.26 -4.67
N LEU A 66 -11.41 -10.30 -5.95
CA LEU A 66 -12.70 -10.78 -6.43
C LEU A 66 -12.51 -11.98 -7.37
N ASP A 67 -13.37 -12.98 -7.23
CA ASP A 67 -13.61 -14.03 -8.22
C ASP A 67 -14.97 -13.74 -8.87
N GLY A 68 -14.95 -13.09 -10.04
CA GLY A 68 -16.12 -12.49 -10.63
C GLY A 68 -16.78 -11.46 -9.70
N LYS A 69 -17.96 -11.78 -9.16
CA LYS A 69 -18.70 -10.93 -8.19
C LYS A 69 -18.45 -11.33 -6.73
N LYS A 70 -17.79 -12.47 -6.49
CA LYS A 70 -17.55 -13.00 -5.15
C LYS A 70 -16.31 -12.35 -4.56
N VAL A 71 -16.41 -11.79 -3.36
CA VAL A 71 -15.23 -11.33 -2.61
C VAL A 71 -14.52 -12.54 -2.01
N VAL A 72 -13.27 -12.77 -2.42
CA VAL A 72 -12.46 -13.88 -1.88
C VAL A 72 -11.51 -13.40 -0.78
N ALA A 73 -11.09 -12.14 -0.81
CA ALA A 73 -10.32 -11.52 0.26
C ALA A 73 -10.66 -10.04 0.41
N LYS A 74 -10.64 -9.56 1.66
CA LYS A 74 -10.68 -8.15 2.03
C LYS A 74 -9.44 -7.83 2.85
N PHE A 75 -8.85 -6.67 2.60
CA PHE A 75 -7.68 -6.20 3.33
C PHE A 75 -8.06 -5.08 4.29
N ALA A 76 -7.13 -4.74 5.19
CA ALA A 76 -7.37 -3.68 6.16
C ALA A 76 -7.78 -2.37 5.46
N GLN A 77 -8.79 -1.71 6.05
CA GLN A 77 -9.28 -0.43 5.57
C GLN A 77 -8.30 0.68 5.96
N ALA A 78 -8.13 1.64 5.05
CA ALA A 78 -7.29 2.81 5.28
C ALA A 78 -8.13 4.07 5.20
N SER A 79 -7.79 5.08 6.01
CA SER A 79 -8.40 6.40 5.93
C SER A 79 -7.34 7.50 5.88
N ALA A 80 -7.63 8.56 5.12
CA ALA A 80 -6.70 9.66 4.91
C ALA A 80 -7.41 10.97 4.58
N MET A 81 -6.65 12.06 4.70
CA MET A 81 -7.10 13.40 4.31
C MET A 81 -7.31 13.53 2.78
N ARG A 82 -6.59 12.73 1.99
CA ARG A 82 -6.65 12.74 0.53
C ARG A 82 -7.12 11.40 -0.01
N ARG A 83 -8.00 11.42 -1.01
CA ARG A 83 -8.53 10.24 -1.70
C ARG A 83 -7.45 9.29 -2.19
N GLN A 84 -6.44 9.85 -2.88
CA GLN A 84 -5.36 9.06 -3.46
C GLN A 84 -4.52 8.37 -2.37
N THR A 85 -4.23 9.07 -1.27
CA THR A 85 -3.49 8.51 -0.13
C THR A 85 -4.22 7.34 0.51
N ALA A 86 -5.55 7.44 0.74
CA ALA A 86 -6.32 6.32 1.26
C ALA A 86 -6.25 5.11 0.31
N LYS A 87 -6.43 5.36 -1.00
CA LYS A 87 -6.34 4.34 -2.05
C LYS A 87 -4.99 3.64 -2.06
N ASP A 88 -3.89 4.38 -1.95
CA ASP A 88 -2.54 3.83 -2.03
C ASP A 88 -2.19 3.01 -0.78
N ILE A 89 -2.59 3.45 0.41
CA ILE A 89 -2.41 2.66 1.64
C ILE A 89 -3.17 1.33 1.53
N ALA A 90 -4.42 1.37 1.06
CA ALA A 90 -5.22 0.16 0.86
C ALA A 90 -4.59 -0.77 -0.19
N ALA A 91 -4.18 -0.22 -1.35
CA ALA A 91 -3.53 -0.97 -2.43
C ALA A 91 -2.23 -1.63 -1.97
N ARG A 92 -1.37 -0.89 -1.26
CA ARG A 92 -0.11 -1.39 -0.70
C ARG A 92 -0.36 -2.54 0.28
N THR A 93 -1.38 -2.43 1.12
CA THR A 93 -1.74 -3.50 2.06
C THR A 93 -2.12 -4.78 1.31
N GLY A 94 -2.91 -4.67 0.25
CA GLY A 94 -3.24 -5.81 -0.62
C GLY A 94 -2.00 -6.40 -1.31
N HIS A 95 -1.10 -5.56 -1.81
CA HIS A 95 0.15 -5.99 -2.45
C HIS A 95 1.08 -6.74 -1.49
N LEU A 96 1.30 -6.20 -0.28
CA LEU A 96 2.11 -6.85 0.75
C LEU A 96 1.52 -8.20 1.18
N TRP A 97 0.19 -8.28 1.28
CA TRP A 97 -0.47 -9.55 1.55
C TRP A 97 -0.23 -10.58 0.43
N LEU A 98 -0.32 -10.18 -0.84
CA LEU A 98 -0.02 -11.07 -1.97
C LEU A 98 1.43 -11.59 -1.92
N ILE A 99 2.41 -10.73 -1.63
CA ILE A 99 3.81 -11.13 -1.45
C ILE A 99 3.92 -12.19 -0.34
N ALA A 100 3.25 -11.98 0.79
CA ALA A 100 3.30 -12.91 1.92
C ALA A 100 2.63 -14.27 1.62
N GLN A 101 1.57 -14.29 0.81
CA GLN A 101 0.87 -15.53 0.45
C GLN A 101 1.58 -16.34 -0.64
N HIS A 102 2.38 -15.70 -1.50
CA HIS A 102 3.03 -16.33 -2.64
C HIS A 102 4.56 -16.16 -2.57
N PRO A 103 5.23 -16.73 -1.55
CA PRO A 103 6.67 -16.53 -1.35
C PRO A 103 7.54 -17.08 -2.49
N ASN A 104 6.99 -17.99 -3.30
CA ASN A 104 7.69 -18.61 -4.42
C ASN A 104 7.53 -17.85 -5.75
N ILE A 105 6.82 -16.73 -5.76
CA ILE A 105 6.60 -15.89 -6.95
C ILE A 105 7.22 -14.52 -6.69
N ASP A 106 8.01 -14.00 -7.64
CA ASP A 106 8.49 -12.61 -7.53
C ASP A 106 7.34 -11.63 -7.80
N LEU A 107 6.75 -11.19 -6.69
CA LEU A 107 5.72 -10.15 -6.64
C LEU A 107 6.27 -8.82 -6.13
N VAL A 108 7.56 -8.73 -5.79
CA VAL A 108 8.17 -7.48 -5.29
C VAL A 108 8.48 -6.54 -6.45
N ASN A 109 8.94 -7.10 -7.58
CA ASN A 109 9.34 -6.37 -8.78
C ASN A 109 8.25 -6.38 -9.88
N VAL A 110 7.05 -5.92 -9.53
CA VAL A 110 5.88 -5.80 -10.44
C VAL A 110 5.47 -4.36 -10.71
#